data_AF-A0A2I1DRX6-F1
#
_entry.id   AF-A0A2I1DRX6-F1
#
_cell.length_a   1.000
_cell.length_b   1.000
_cell.length_c   1.000
_cell.angle_alpha   90.00
_cell.angle_beta   90.00
_cell.angle_gamma   90.00
#
_symmetry.space_group_name_H-M   'P 1'
#
loop_
_entity.id
_entity.type
_entity.pdbx_description
1 polymer ?
#
loop_
_entity_poly.entity_id
_entity_poly.type
_entity_poly.pdbx_seq_one_letter_code
_entity_poly.pdbx_strand_id
1 'polypeptide(L)'
;MPKNAGLVRGIRNLGSATLDIIQVAKGEADIFWEIAALVILRESGGIMVNGNGPNEEPVNILERKYLAVRGGSPYAGDKTVEQSQLRLVREFWNIVEEIDYPRE
;
A
#
# COMPACT_ATOMS: atom_id res chain seq x y z
N MET A 1 31.34 -6.72 1.84
CA MET A 1 30.00 -7.14 2.31
C MET A 1 28.98 -6.28 1.58
N PRO A 2 27.97 -6.84 0.87
CA PRO A 2 26.99 -6.01 0.18
C PRO A 2 26.14 -5.30 1.23
N LYS A 3 26.03 -3.97 1.13
CA LYS A 3 25.49 -3.08 2.17
C LYS A 3 23.96 -3.10 2.34
N ASN A 4 23.20 -3.92 1.59
CA ASN A 4 21.73 -3.83 1.53
C ASN A 4 21.00 -5.18 1.60
N ALA A 5 21.56 -6.19 2.29
CA ALA A 5 20.86 -7.46 2.51
C ALA A 5 20.16 -7.44 3.88
N GLY A 6 19.05 -6.72 3.95
CA GLY A 6 18.20 -6.72 5.12
C GLY A 6 16.97 -5.92 4.82
N LEU A 7 15.81 -6.57 4.89
CA LEU A 7 14.45 -6.04 5.17
C LEU A 7 13.41 -7.04 4.63
N VAL A 8 13.62 -8.36 4.78
CA VAL A 8 12.49 -9.30 4.73
C VAL A 8 11.78 -9.17 6.08
N ARG A 9 10.81 -8.26 6.15
CA ARG A 9 9.86 -8.23 7.27
C ARG A 9 8.86 -9.36 7.03
N GLY A 10 8.76 -10.28 7.98
CA GLY A 10 7.85 -11.41 7.88
C GLY A 10 6.41 -10.95 7.67
N ILE A 11 5.61 -11.75 6.98
CA ILE A 11 4.19 -11.49 6.81
C ILE A 11 3.53 -11.55 8.20
N ARG A 12 2.76 -10.50 8.53
CA ARG A 12 1.91 -10.43 9.70
C ARG A 12 0.50 -10.15 9.20
N ASN A 13 -0.46 -10.89 9.73
CA ASN A 13 -1.88 -10.71 9.47
C ASN A 13 -2.61 -10.99 10.77
N LEU A 14 -3.35 -10.00 11.26
CA LEU A 14 -4.09 -10.05 12.52
C LEU A 14 -5.49 -10.65 12.35
N GLY A 15 -5.87 -11.02 11.13
CA GLY A 15 -7.21 -11.49 10.79
C GLY A 15 -8.26 -10.37 10.78
N SER A 16 -7.84 -9.11 10.69
CA SER A 16 -8.72 -7.94 10.69
C SER A 16 -8.12 -6.84 9.84
N ALA A 17 -8.77 -6.54 8.71
CA ALA A 17 -8.37 -5.47 7.79
C ALA A 17 -8.07 -4.14 8.50
N THR A 18 -8.89 -3.76 9.48
CA THR A 18 -8.71 -2.51 10.25
C THR A 18 -7.40 -2.52 11.03
N LEU A 19 -7.11 -3.62 11.74
CA LEU A 19 -5.90 -3.71 12.55
C LEU A 19 -4.65 -3.82 11.68
N ASP A 20 -4.73 -4.56 10.57
CA ASP A 20 -3.64 -4.69 9.62
C ASP A 20 -3.30 -3.33 8.96
N ILE A 21 -4.31 -2.52 8.63
CA ILE A 21 -4.07 -1.16 8.10
C ILE A 21 -3.53 -0.20 9.17
N ILE A 22 -3.92 -0.36 10.43
CA ILE A 22 -3.29 0.39 11.54
C ILE A 22 -1.80 0.04 11.65
N GLN A 23 -1.39 -1.22 11.41
CA GLN A 23 0.03 -1.58 11.34
C GLN A 23 0.75 -0.89 10.17
N VAL A 24 0.08 -0.75 9.03
CA VAL A 24 0.61 0.04 7.89
C VAL A 24 0.77 1.51 8.29
N ALA A 25 -0.25 2.11 8.90
CA ALA A 25 -0.21 3.51 9.35
C ALA A 25 0.90 3.77 10.39
N LYS A 26 1.14 2.81 11.30
CA LYS A 26 2.24 2.85 12.27
C LYS A 26 3.63 2.62 11.65
N GLY A 27 3.70 2.16 10.40
CA GLY A 27 4.94 1.76 9.73
C GLY A 27 5.51 0.42 10.19
N GLU A 28 4.71 -0.41 10.86
CA GLU A 28 5.06 -1.78 11.25
C GLU A 28 4.94 -2.74 10.05
N ALA A 29 3.97 -2.47 9.17
CA ALA A 29 3.81 -3.12 7.86
C ALA A 29 4.02 -2.09 6.74
N ASP A 30 4.52 -2.55 5.59
CA ASP A 30 4.76 -1.67 4.45
C ASP A 30 3.53 -1.54 3.54
N ILE A 31 2.79 -2.64 3.33
CA ILE A 31 1.67 -2.74 2.37
C ILE A 31 0.57 -3.71 2.88
N PHE A 32 -0.71 -3.45 2.58
CA PHE A 32 -1.85 -4.34 2.83
C PHE A 32 -3.00 -4.15 1.80
N TRP A 33 -3.87 -5.16 1.57
CA TRP A 33 -4.76 -5.20 0.39
C TRP A 33 -6.29 -5.09 0.58
N GLU A 34 -6.84 -4.85 1.79
CA GLU A 34 -8.30 -4.78 2.00
C GLU A 34 -8.82 -3.39 2.37
N ILE A 35 -10.16 -3.23 2.49
CA ILE A 35 -10.80 -2.02 3.02
C ILE A 35 -10.80 -2.05 4.55
N ALA A 36 -10.20 -1.03 5.14
CA ALA A 36 -10.58 -0.44 6.42
C ALA A 36 -9.71 0.80 6.72
N ALA A 37 -10.08 1.61 7.71
CA ALA A 37 -9.20 2.62 8.32
C ALA A 37 -8.51 3.62 7.35
N LEU A 38 -9.12 3.93 6.19
CA LEU A 38 -8.57 4.84 5.18
C LEU A 38 -8.15 6.19 5.76
N VAL A 39 -8.99 6.80 6.59
CA VAL A 39 -8.72 8.10 7.21
C VAL A 39 -7.43 8.04 8.05
N ILE A 40 -7.28 7.01 8.89
CA ILE A 40 -6.11 6.84 9.75
C ILE A 40 -4.83 6.69 8.91
N LEU A 41 -4.89 5.87 7.86
CA LEU A 41 -3.77 5.72 6.94
C LEU A 41 -3.38 7.06 6.30
N ARG A 42 -4.38 7.86 5.90
CA ARG A 42 -4.13 9.15 5.24
C ARG A 42 -3.55 10.19 6.18
N GLU A 43 -4.06 10.28 7.41
CA GLU A 43 -3.50 11.13 8.47
C GLU A 43 -2.06 10.74 8.84
N SER A 44 -1.69 9.45 8.70
CA SER A 44 -0.30 8.99 8.88
C SER A 44 0.62 9.23 7.67
N GLY A 45 0.13 9.87 6.60
CA GLY A 45 0.87 10.10 5.37
C GLY A 45 1.00 8.88 4.44
N GLY A 46 0.24 7.81 4.69
CA GLY A 46 0.10 6.68 3.78
C GLY A 46 -0.85 6.98 2.62
N ILE A 47 -0.82 6.18 1.56
CA ILE A 47 -1.74 6.27 0.41
C ILE A 47 -2.61 5.02 0.32
N MET A 48 -3.81 5.16 -0.25
CA MET A 48 -4.62 4.02 -0.66
C MET A 48 -5.05 4.19 -2.11
N VAL A 49 -4.75 3.19 -2.92
CA VAL A 49 -5.06 3.11 -4.36
C VAL A 49 -5.82 1.81 -4.65
N ASN A 50 -6.25 1.63 -5.89
CA ASN A 50 -6.84 0.35 -6.30
C ASN A 50 -5.79 -0.77 -6.23
N GLY A 51 -6.23 -1.96 -5.81
CA GLY A 51 -5.39 -3.17 -5.78
C GLY A 51 -4.83 -3.57 -7.15
N ASN A 52 -5.50 -3.17 -8.23
CA ASN A 52 -5.13 -3.41 -9.61
C ASN A 52 -4.91 -2.08 -10.35
N GLY A 53 -3.89 -2.06 -11.20
CA GLY A 53 -3.54 -0.90 -12.02
C GLY A 53 -4.10 -0.96 -13.44
N PRO A 54 -3.84 0.08 -14.25
CA PRO A 54 -3.17 1.33 -13.89
C PRO A 54 -4.18 2.38 -13.42
N ASN A 55 -4.39 2.52 -12.11
CA ASN A 55 -5.25 3.55 -11.54
C ASN A 55 -4.63 4.13 -10.25
N GLU A 56 -3.94 5.25 -10.42
CA GLU A 56 -3.24 5.97 -9.33
C GLU A 56 -4.14 6.97 -8.61
N GLU A 57 -5.39 7.13 -9.06
CA GLU A 57 -6.34 8.02 -8.40
C GLU A 57 -6.63 7.54 -6.96
N PRO A 58 -7.05 8.46 -6.07
CA PRO A 58 -7.53 8.08 -4.75
C PRO A 58 -8.56 6.96 -4.85
N VAL A 59 -8.42 5.95 -3.99
CA VAL A 59 -9.24 4.75 -4.12
C VAL A 59 -10.74 5.03 -4.02
N ASN A 60 -11.50 4.43 -4.92
CA ASN A 60 -12.95 4.44 -4.81
C ASN A 60 -13.38 3.45 -3.72
N ILE A 61 -13.98 3.94 -2.63
CA ILE A 61 -14.45 3.12 -1.50
C ILE A 61 -15.56 2.12 -1.87
N LEU A 62 -16.16 2.28 -3.06
CA LEU A 62 -17.19 1.40 -3.59
C LEU A 62 -16.63 0.22 -4.40
N GLU A 63 -15.32 0.08 -4.57
CA GLU A 63 -14.68 -1.07 -5.23
C GLU A 63 -14.37 -2.22 -4.25
N ARG A 64 -13.68 -3.27 -4.70
CA ARG A 64 -13.32 -4.44 -3.86
C ARG A 64 -11.82 -4.64 -3.69
N LYS A 65 -11.00 -3.91 -4.43
CA LYS A 65 -9.56 -4.12 -4.54
C LYS A 65 -8.85 -2.87 -4.06
N TYR A 66 -8.06 -3.01 -3.01
CA TYR A 66 -7.42 -1.89 -2.33
C TYR A 66 -5.95 -2.19 -2.15
N LEU A 67 -5.13 -1.16 -2.14
CA LEU A 67 -3.73 -1.26 -1.81
C LEU A 67 -3.35 -0.09 -0.92
N ALA A 68 -3.14 -0.40 0.35
CA ALA A 68 -2.63 0.53 1.34
C ALA A 68 -1.10 0.51 1.30
N VAL A 69 -0.47 1.68 1.21
CA VAL A 69 0.98 1.84 1.28
C VAL A 69 1.29 2.86 2.37
N ARG A 70 2.17 2.50 3.31
CA ARG A 70 2.51 3.38 4.44
C ARG A 70 3.17 4.68 4.00
N GLY A 71 3.10 5.68 4.89
CA GLY A 71 3.95 6.87 4.80
C GLY A 71 5.43 6.53 5.03
N GLY A 72 6.32 7.36 4.49
CA GLY A 72 7.76 7.14 4.61
C GLY A 72 8.60 8.33 4.17
N SER A 73 9.89 8.09 3.97
CA SER A 73 10.79 9.07 3.36
C SER A 73 10.83 8.88 1.84
N PRO A 74 11.07 9.95 1.06
CA PRO A 74 11.31 9.81 -0.36
C PRO A 74 12.52 8.89 -0.61
N TYR A 75 12.42 8.04 -1.61
CA TYR A 75 13.52 7.25 -2.10
C TYR A 75 14.51 8.13 -2.87
N ALA A 76 15.76 7.68 -2.96
CA ALA A 76 16.82 8.42 -3.66
C ALA A 76 16.41 8.70 -5.11
N GLY A 77 16.23 9.97 -5.44
CA GLY A 77 15.82 10.45 -6.77
C GLY A 77 14.36 10.92 -6.86
N ASP A 78 13.50 10.52 -5.92
CA ASP A 78 12.13 11.03 -5.83
C ASP A 78 12.10 12.38 -5.08
N LYS A 79 11.25 13.30 -5.53
CA LYS A 79 11.10 14.63 -4.93
C LYS A 79 10.12 14.64 -3.76
N THR A 80 9.15 13.72 -3.77
CA THR A 80 8.10 13.62 -2.76
C THR A 80 7.94 12.18 -2.26
N VAL A 81 7.37 12.02 -1.07
CA VAL A 81 7.04 10.70 -0.49
C VAL A 81 6.03 9.97 -1.38
N GLU A 82 5.05 10.71 -1.90
CA GLU A 82 4.00 10.20 -2.77
C GLU A 82 4.56 9.57 -4.04
N GLN A 83 5.57 10.18 -4.67
CA GLN A 83 6.25 9.60 -5.84
C GLN A 83 6.87 8.23 -5.52
N SER A 84 7.49 8.10 -4.34
CA SER A 84 8.05 6.82 -3.90
C SER A 84 6.98 5.78 -3.61
N GLN A 85 5.85 6.19 -3.03
CA GLN A 85 4.70 5.31 -2.79
C GLN A 85 4.08 4.82 -4.10
N LEU A 86 3.84 5.72 -5.06
CA LEU A 86 3.30 5.38 -6.38
C LEU A 86 4.24 4.48 -7.20
N ARG A 87 5.56 4.65 -7.04
CA ARG A 87 6.52 3.71 -7.61
C ARG A 87 6.35 2.30 -7.06
N LEU A 88 6.20 2.14 -5.73
CA LEU A 88 5.93 0.83 -5.12
C LEU A 88 4.61 0.23 -5.62
N VAL A 89 3.57 1.05 -5.77
CA VAL A 89 2.29 0.65 -6.34
C VAL A 89 2.45 0.10 -7.76
N ARG A 90 3.18 0.81 -8.63
CA ARG A 90 3.42 0.37 -10.02
C ARG A 90 4.19 -0.95 -10.07
N GLU A 91 5.24 -1.10 -9.25
CA GLU A 91 5.99 -2.35 -9.14
C GLU A 91 5.10 -3.50 -8.66
N PHE A 92 4.20 -3.23 -7.71
CA PHE A 92 3.24 -4.22 -7.22
C PHE A 92 2.27 -4.66 -8.32
N TRP A 93 1.70 -3.73 -9.09
CA TRP A 93 0.81 -4.04 -10.20
C TRP A 93 1.48 -4.82 -11.34
N ASN A 94 2.80 -4.70 -11.52
CA ASN A 94 3.54 -5.50 -12.51
C ASN A 94 3.68 -6.98 -12.09
N ILE A 95 3.44 -7.30 -10.81
CA ILE A 95 3.62 -8.64 -10.24
C ILE A 95 2.26 -9.34 -10.05
N VAL A 96 1.22 -8.59 -9.72
CA VAL A 96 -0.10 -9.14 -9.41
C VAL A 96 -0.92 -9.32 -10.68
N GLU A 97 -1.49 -10.51 -10.85
CA GLU A 97 -2.43 -10.78 -11.93
C GLU A 97 -3.76 -10.05 -11.72
N GLU A 98 -4.33 -9.54 -12.81
CA GLU A 98 -5.61 -8.88 -12.74
C GLU A 98 -6.74 -9.88 -12.46
N ILE A 99 -7.36 -9.74 -11.29
CA ILE A 99 -8.60 -10.45 -10.97
C ILE A 99 -9.79 -9.53 -11.29
N ASP A 100 -10.64 -9.96 -12.22
CA ASP A 100 -11.91 -9.30 -12.51
C ASP A 100 -12.91 -9.60 -11.39
N TYR A 101 -13.33 -8.55 -10.67
CA TYR A 101 -14.25 -8.69 -9.55
C TYR A 101 -15.04 -7.39 -9.33
N PRO A 102 -16.03 -7.12 -10.19
CA PRO A 102 -16.85 -5.92 -10.11
C PRO A 102 -17.75 -5.94 -8.87
N ARG A 103 -18.16 -4.76 -8.38
CA ARG A 103 -19.36 -4.63 -7.54
C ARG A 103 -20.55 -4.50 -8.50
N GLU A 104 -21.49 -5.45 -8.43
CA GLU A 104 -22.80 -5.36 -9.09
C GLU A 104 -23.57 -4.11 -8.63
#